data_AF-A0A4Q4XKJ9-F1
#
_entry.id   AF-A0A4Q4XKJ9-F1
#
_cell.length_a   1.000
_cell.length_b   1.000
_cell.length_c   1.000
_cell.angle_alpha   90.00
_cell.angle_beta   90.00
_cell.angle_gamma   90.00
#
_symmetry.space_group_name_H-M   'P 1'
#
loop_
_entity.id
_entity.type
_entity.pdbx_description
1 polymer ?
#
loop_
_entity_poly.entity_id
_entity_poly.type
_entity_poly.pdbx_seq_one_letter_code
_entity_poly.pdbx_strand_id
1 'polypeptide(L)'
;MHIAGTLGLRGSKTLLVDMDEQGTATRWAAQAPEDKPFPASVIGLAPSGGAMHREVRKFVADYDYIVVDCPPAVHSPSSSSALLISDIALIPVVPSPPDLWAAVAAKALAQQAQVTNETLRIRVLANMVQRRVSLAKQAIEILGDDGDIPLMDSMIGSRSAFRGTCMSAKLRSLKDGMLAGIAAEKTKATPVDRFALAEKAITSHPRGLLGQAAPASAFSAESPSLSNTSERRVIKVPLERLQENPLNARRIYDPQIVQERAASIATHGQQTPGLAAPDPARPGWYVLIDGHYRKRALAAAGKPEMDCFIEDGLSDIDFYRLSFVLNEQRSGQSVLDNAIAWRQLLDEGKVKKEEDICEITGVSAGTVNKTLALLKLPESVLEVMKERPAGIGIATGYELTLYFKTAGEDRTRELVHRVLEEGLSSRDVEQIRKVAQEGRTRKVKEVSRQYKIRSAEGDLLGTIKEWDSGRVMLDVKLVDRGARESLVEALKSRFGLDVALL
;
A
#
# COMPACT_ATOMS: atom_id res chain seq x y z
N MET A 1 -13.78 14.88 -6.72
CA MET A 1 -14.74 15.05 -5.59
C MET A 1 -14.51 16.29 -4.71
N HIS A 2 -13.46 16.40 -3.87
CA HIS A 2 -13.36 17.50 -2.89
C HIS A 2 -13.31 18.91 -3.48
N ILE A 3 -12.63 19.09 -4.62
CA ILE A 3 -12.58 20.39 -5.32
C ILE A 3 -13.99 20.81 -5.72
N ALA A 4 -14.69 19.97 -6.49
CA ALA A 4 -16.05 20.23 -6.93
C ALA A 4 -17.02 20.46 -5.76
N GLY A 5 -16.94 19.63 -4.72
CA GLY A 5 -17.80 19.78 -3.55
C GLY A 5 -17.52 21.06 -2.76
N THR A 6 -16.27 21.49 -2.67
CA THR A 6 -15.90 22.75 -1.99
C THR A 6 -16.39 23.98 -2.77
N LEU A 7 -16.26 23.97 -4.10
CA LEU A 7 -16.77 25.05 -4.96
C LEU A 7 -18.30 25.16 -4.86
N GLY A 8 -18.99 24.02 -4.87
CA GLY A 8 -20.44 23.95 -4.63
C GLY A 8 -20.85 24.48 -3.26
N LEU A 9 -20.15 24.10 -2.18
CA LEU A 9 -20.39 24.63 -0.83
C LEU A 9 -20.10 26.13 -0.71
N ARG A 10 -19.25 26.69 -1.58
CA ARG A 10 -18.99 28.13 -1.67
C ARG A 10 -20.03 28.87 -2.53
N GLY A 11 -21.04 28.17 -3.03
CA GLY A 11 -22.16 28.74 -3.79
C GLY A 11 -21.93 28.84 -5.29
N SER A 12 -20.83 28.30 -5.83
CA SER A 12 -20.57 28.30 -7.27
C SER A 12 -21.30 27.15 -7.96
N LYS A 13 -21.92 27.43 -9.12
CA LYS A 13 -22.57 26.40 -9.92
C LYS A 13 -21.51 25.51 -10.54
N THR A 14 -21.35 24.31 -9.97
CA THR A 14 -20.21 23.43 -10.25
C THR A 14 -20.68 22.10 -10.86
N LEU A 15 -20.04 21.69 -11.95
CA LEU A 15 -20.21 20.38 -12.59
C LEU A 15 -18.95 19.54 -12.36
N LEU A 16 -19.13 18.29 -11.94
CA LEU A 16 -18.09 17.26 -11.92
C LEU A 16 -18.37 16.26 -13.05
N VAL A 17 -17.41 16.12 -13.95
CA VAL A 17 -17.44 15.17 -15.06
C VAL A 17 -16.54 14.00 -14.70
N ASP A 18 -17.11 12.82 -14.55
CA ASP A 18 -16.40 11.57 -14.27
C ASP A 18 -16.06 10.87 -15.60
N MET A 19 -14.77 10.88 -15.98
CA MET A 19 -14.27 10.27 -17.21
C MET A 19 -13.59 8.92 -16.98
N ASP A 20 -13.51 8.45 -15.74
CA ASP A 20 -12.93 7.15 -15.42
C ASP A 20 -13.99 6.05 -15.62
N GLU A 21 -13.64 4.97 -16.34
CA GLU A 21 -14.51 3.81 -16.54
C GLU A 21 -14.96 3.17 -15.21
N GLN A 22 -14.15 3.31 -14.16
CA GLN A 22 -14.52 2.85 -12.82
C GLN A 22 -15.70 3.61 -12.22
N GLY A 23 -15.97 4.84 -12.71
CA GLY A 23 -17.12 5.66 -12.30
C GLY A 23 -17.12 6.02 -10.82
N THR A 24 -15.95 6.10 -10.19
CA THR A 24 -15.80 6.22 -8.74
C THR A 24 -16.43 7.50 -8.21
N ALA A 25 -16.27 8.63 -8.93
CA ALA A 25 -16.84 9.91 -8.52
C ALA A 25 -18.38 9.89 -8.60
N THR A 26 -18.92 9.30 -9.67
CA THR A 26 -20.36 9.13 -9.88
C THR A 26 -20.98 8.27 -8.78
N ARG A 27 -20.39 7.09 -8.52
CA ARG A 27 -20.85 6.18 -7.46
C ARG A 27 -20.77 6.83 -6.09
N TRP A 28 -19.71 7.60 -5.82
CA TRP A 28 -19.56 8.30 -4.55
C TRP A 28 -20.64 9.36 -4.35
N ALA A 29 -20.90 10.19 -5.37
CA ALA A 29 -21.92 11.22 -5.29
C ALA A 29 -23.32 10.63 -5.06
N ALA A 30 -23.62 9.48 -5.68
CA ALA A 30 -24.88 8.76 -5.52
C ALA A 30 -25.09 8.18 -4.12
N GLN A 31 -24.04 8.02 -3.30
CA GLN A 31 -24.16 7.58 -1.91
C GLN A 31 -24.51 8.71 -0.94
N ALA A 32 -24.60 9.96 -1.42
CA ALA A 32 -25.01 11.08 -0.57
C ALA A 32 -26.48 10.92 -0.16
N PRO A 33 -26.82 11.12 1.13
CA PRO A 33 -28.21 11.10 1.59
C PRO A 33 -29.07 12.13 0.86
N GLU A 34 -30.35 11.84 0.63
CA GLU A 34 -31.28 12.77 -0.04
C GLU A 34 -31.45 14.09 0.72
N ASP A 35 -31.39 14.05 2.06
CA ASP A 35 -31.46 15.23 2.92
C ASP A 35 -30.17 16.08 2.90
N LYS A 36 -29.08 15.51 2.36
CA LYS A 36 -27.78 16.18 2.26
C LYS A 36 -27.04 15.73 1.00
N PRO A 37 -27.52 16.15 -0.19
CA PRO A 37 -26.94 15.74 -1.46
C PRO A 37 -25.51 16.27 -1.61
N PHE A 38 -24.77 15.66 -2.53
CA PHE A 38 -23.46 16.17 -2.91
C PHE A 38 -23.61 17.59 -3.49
N PRO A 39 -22.83 18.59 -3.04
CA PRO A 39 -23.08 20.00 -3.33
C PRO A 39 -22.72 20.46 -4.76
N ALA A 40 -22.51 19.53 -5.70
CA ALA A 40 -22.24 19.83 -7.11
C ALA A 40 -22.98 18.82 -8.01
N SER A 41 -23.29 19.22 -9.25
CA SER A 41 -23.83 18.29 -10.25
C SER A 41 -22.75 17.30 -10.66
N VAL A 42 -23.11 16.03 -10.87
CA VAL A 42 -22.16 14.98 -11.29
C VAL A 42 -22.71 14.26 -12.52
N ILE A 43 -21.90 14.11 -13.55
CA ILE A 43 -22.22 13.34 -14.76
C ILE A 43 -21.09 12.36 -15.08
N GLY A 44 -21.46 11.15 -15.51
CA GLY A 44 -20.51 10.17 -16.03
C GLY A 44 -20.42 10.27 -17.54
N LEU A 45 -19.22 10.54 -18.06
CA LEU A 45 -18.94 10.63 -19.50
C LEU A 45 -17.83 9.68 -19.95
N ALA A 46 -17.41 8.74 -19.11
CA ALA A 46 -16.43 7.70 -19.48
C ALA A 46 -16.74 6.99 -20.81
N PRO A 47 -18.00 6.62 -21.15
CA PRO A 47 -18.31 6.00 -22.45
C PRO A 47 -18.07 6.90 -23.66
N SER A 48 -18.01 8.22 -23.47
CA SER A 48 -17.78 9.20 -24.53
C SER A 48 -16.32 9.26 -25.00
N GLY A 49 -15.39 8.60 -24.30
CA GLY A 49 -14.00 8.43 -24.74
C GLY A 49 -13.32 9.74 -25.14
N GLY A 50 -12.77 9.79 -26.36
CA GLY A 50 -12.11 10.98 -26.93
C GLY A 50 -13.07 12.08 -27.41
N ALA A 51 -14.39 11.85 -27.45
CA ALA A 51 -15.38 12.83 -27.90
C ALA A 51 -15.90 13.73 -26.77
N MET A 52 -15.32 13.64 -25.56
CA MET A 52 -15.79 14.34 -24.37
C MET A 52 -15.92 15.85 -24.54
N HIS A 53 -14.99 16.49 -25.24
CA HIS A 53 -15.02 17.93 -25.49
C HIS A 53 -16.34 18.42 -26.11
N ARG A 54 -16.99 17.60 -26.97
CA ARG A 54 -18.30 17.92 -27.55
C ARG A 54 -19.42 17.90 -26.51
N GLU A 55 -19.36 16.96 -25.57
CA GLU A 55 -20.34 16.84 -24.49
C GLU A 55 -20.17 17.96 -23.47
N VAL A 56 -18.93 18.28 -23.07
CA VAL A 56 -18.66 19.37 -22.13
C VAL A 56 -19.04 20.74 -22.71
N ARG A 57 -18.88 20.96 -24.02
CA ARG A 57 -19.27 22.22 -24.69
C ARG A 57 -20.71 22.63 -24.39
N LYS A 58 -21.62 21.68 -24.24
CA LYS A 58 -23.05 21.93 -23.96
C LYS A 58 -23.28 22.57 -22.59
N PHE A 59 -22.35 22.39 -21.65
CA PHE A 59 -22.49 22.83 -20.26
C PHE A 59 -21.68 24.10 -19.92
N VAL A 60 -20.80 24.56 -20.82
CA VAL A 60 -19.87 25.68 -20.53
C VAL A 60 -20.61 26.98 -20.18
N ALA A 61 -21.77 27.23 -20.79
CA ALA A 61 -22.55 28.43 -20.52
C ALA A 61 -23.33 28.35 -19.19
N ASP A 62 -23.53 27.14 -18.66
CA ASP A 62 -24.43 26.88 -17.54
C ASP A 62 -23.72 26.77 -16.20
N TYR A 63 -22.39 26.61 -16.18
CA TYR A 63 -21.62 26.32 -14.97
C TYR A 63 -20.46 27.31 -14.81
N ASP A 64 -20.25 27.77 -13.57
CA ASP A 64 -19.11 28.62 -13.21
C ASP A 64 -17.80 27.81 -13.23
N TYR A 65 -17.88 26.55 -12.82
CA TYR A 65 -16.74 25.62 -12.79
C TYR A 65 -17.15 24.25 -13.32
N ILE A 66 -16.33 23.71 -14.22
CA ILE A 66 -16.40 22.32 -14.66
C ILE A 66 -15.11 21.63 -14.23
N VAL A 67 -15.22 20.63 -13.36
CA VAL A 67 -14.11 19.81 -12.90
C VAL A 67 -14.18 18.48 -13.64
N VAL A 68 -13.11 18.11 -14.35
CA VAL A 68 -13.03 16.84 -15.08
C VAL A 68 -12.12 15.87 -14.34
N ASP A 69 -12.66 14.74 -13.90
CA ASP A 69 -11.91 13.65 -13.27
C ASP A 69 -11.43 12.69 -14.35
N CYS A 70 -10.13 12.69 -14.64
CA CYS A 70 -9.53 11.94 -15.74
C CYS A 70 -8.95 10.61 -15.27
N PRO A 71 -8.97 9.55 -16.11
CA PRO A 71 -8.33 8.29 -15.77
C PRO A 71 -6.79 8.44 -15.65
N PRO A 72 -6.12 7.55 -14.91
CA PRO A 72 -4.67 7.62 -14.69
C PRO A 72 -3.83 7.37 -15.96
N ALA A 73 -4.45 6.90 -17.05
CA ALA A 73 -3.76 6.61 -18.30
C ALA A 73 -3.42 7.90 -19.08
N VAL A 74 -2.14 8.28 -19.07
CA VAL A 74 -1.58 9.39 -19.86
C VAL A 74 -1.71 9.23 -21.38
N HIS A 75 -1.98 8.01 -21.85
CA HIS A 75 -2.24 7.72 -23.27
C HIS A 75 -3.75 7.62 -23.59
N SER A 76 -4.62 7.91 -22.62
CA SER A 76 -6.06 7.89 -22.88
C SER A 76 -6.48 9.08 -23.77
N PRO A 77 -7.27 8.84 -24.83
CA PRO A 77 -7.92 9.91 -25.60
C PRO A 77 -8.78 10.84 -24.74
N SER A 78 -9.33 10.36 -23.62
CA SER A 78 -10.16 11.15 -22.70
C SER A 78 -9.36 12.22 -21.96
N SER A 79 -8.18 11.89 -21.45
CA SER A 79 -7.29 12.85 -20.77
C SER A 79 -6.78 13.91 -21.73
N SER A 80 -6.46 13.51 -22.97
CA SER A 80 -6.11 14.43 -24.06
C SER A 80 -7.26 15.40 -24.38
N SER A 81 -8.47 14.88 -24.54
CA SER A 81 -9.66 15.69 -24.82
C SER A 81 -9.99 16.67 -23.71
N ALA A 82 -9.71 16.34 -22.45
CA ALA A 82 -9.94 17.23 -21.31
C ALA A 82 -8.98 18.42 -21.29
N LEU A 83 -7.70 18.15 -21.47
CA LEU A 83 -6.64 19.16 -21.43
C LEU A 83 -6.80 20.20 -22.55
N LEU A 84 -7.25 19.78 -23.73
CA LEU A 84 -7.46 20.66 -24.88
C LEU A 84 -8.54 21.74 -24.65
N ILE A 85 -9.45 21.54 -23.70
CA ILE A 85 -10.55 22.49 -23.42
C ILE A 85 -10.45 23.17 -22.04
N SER A 86 -9.54 22.70 -21.18
CA SER A 86 -9.39 23.20 -19.82
C SER A 86 -8.66 24.55 -19.74
N ASP A 87 -9.03 25.37 -18.76
CA ASP A 87 -8.25 26.57 -18.38
C ASP A 87 -7.06 26.20 -17.48
N ILE A 88 -7.22 25.16 -16.66
CA ILE A 88 -6.20 24.70 -15.71
C ILE A 88 -6.10 23.17 -15.71
N ALA A 89 -4.89 22.65 -15.79
CA ALA A 89 -4.55 21.25 -15.57
C ALA A 89 -3.90 21.10 -14.19
N LEU A 90 -4.54 20.34 -13.29
CA LEU A 90 -3.99 19.99 -11.99
C LEU A 90 -3.46 18.55 -12.06
N ILE A 91 -2.15 18.38 -11.88
CA ILE A 91 -1.49 17.07 -11.89
C ILE A 91 -1.24 16.65 -10.43
N PRO A 92 -2.07 15.76 -9.85
CA PRO A 92 -1.85 15.29 -8.50
C PRO A 92 -0.68 14.30 -8.47
N VAL A 93 0.31 14.55 -7.61
CA VAL A 93 1.50 13.70 -7.47
C VAL A 93 1.67 13.32 -6.02
N VAL A 94 1.78 12.03 -5.73
CA VAL A 94 2.21 11.59 -4.39
C VAL A 94 3.71 11.87 -4.27
N PRO A 95 4.20 12.55 -3.21
CA PRO A 95 5.63 12.81 -3.07
C PRO A 95 6.38 11.53 -2.67
N SER A 96 6.60 10.69 -3.67
CA SER A 96 7.33 9.44 -3.59
C SER A 96 8.12 9.27 -4.90
N PRO A 97 9.30 8.63 -4.88
CA PRO A 97 10.15 8.55 -6.08
C PRO A 97 9.46 7.92 -7.32
N PRO A 98 8.69 6.82 -7.21
CA PRO A 98 7.95 6.27 -8.36
C PRO A 98 6.92 7.22 -8.97
N ASP A 99 6.23 7.99 -8.12
CA ASP A 99 5.20 8.91 -8.55
C ASP A 99 5.77 10.15 -9.25
N LEU A 100 7.02 10.54 -8.94
CA LEU A 100 7.73 11.60 -9.68
C LEU A 100 7.92 11.21 -11.16
N TRP A 101 8.21 9.93 -11.45
CA TRP A 101 8.34 9.46 -12.83
C TRP A 101 7.00 9.41 -13.56
N ALA A 102 5.93 8.98 -12.90
CA ALA A 102 4.58 9.02 -13.46
C ALA A 102 4.13 10.47 -13.76
N ALA A 103 4.54 11.42 -12.91
CA ALA A 103 4.28 12.83 -13.11
C ALA A 103 4.93 13.37 -14.40
N VAL A 104 6.11 12.87 -14.80
CA VAL A 104 6.78 13.30 -16.06
C VAL A 104 5.87 13.05 -17.26
N ALA A 105 5.26 11.86 -17.36
CA ALA A 105 4.39 11.54 -18.49
C ALA A 105 3.11 12.39 -18.50
N ALA A 106 2.54 12.67 -17.33
CA ALA A 106 1.37 13.55 -17.22
C ALA A 106 1.69 15.02 -17.54
N LYS A 107 2.88 15.49 -17.13
CA LYS A 107 3.41 16.82 -17.47
C LYS A 107 3.62 16.96 -18.97
N ALA A 108 4.27 15.98 -19.60
CA ALA A 108 4.49 15.95 -21.04
C ALA A 108 3.16 15.97 -21.83
N LEU A 109 2.15 15.21 -21.38
CA LEU A 109 0.81 15.26 -21.99
C LEU A 109 0.20 16.67 -21.90
N ALA A 110 0.26 17.29 -20.73
CA ALA A 110 -0.29 18.63 -20.51
C ALA A 110 0.44 19.70 -21.32
N GLN A 111 1.77 19.62 -21.41
CA GLN A 111 2.59 20.50 -22.27
C GLN A 111 2.26 20.29 -23.75
N GLN A 112 2.09 19.05 -24.21
CA GLN A 112 1.67 18.77 -25.58
C GLN A 112 0.28 19.35 -25.88
N ALA A 113 -0.65 19.26 -24.92
CA ALA A 113 -1.96 19.90 -25.06
C ALA A 113 -1.85 21.43 -25.09
N GLN A 114 -0.91 22.02 -24.33
CA GLN A 114 -0.67 23.46 -24.28
C GLN A 114 -0.20 24.04 -25.63
N VAL A 115 0.45 23.24 -26.48
CA VAL A 115 0.78 23.63 -27.87
C VAL A 115 -0.49 23.96 -28.67
N THR A 116 -1.60 23.27 -28.41
CA THR A 116 -2.88 23.52 -29.08
C THR A 116 -3.79 24.46 -28.28
N ASN A 117 -3.76 24.35 -26.95
CA ASN A 117 -4.49 25.19 -26.01
C ASN A 117 -3.50 26.08 -25.27
N GLU A 118 -3.05 27.15 -25.91
CA GLU A 118 -2.03 28.07 -25.38
C GLU A 118 -2.46 28.73 -24.06
N THR A 119 -3.76 28.79 -23.79
CA THR A 119 -4.31 29.35 -22.54
C THR A 119 -4.27 28.38 -21.35
N LEU A 120 -3.94 27.11 -21.58
CA LEU A 120 -3.89 26.09 -20.53
C LEU A 120 -2.80 26.42 -19.50
N ARG A 121 -3.19 26.57 -18.23
CA ARG A 121 -2.27 26.69 -17.11
C ARG A 121 -2.01 25.31 -16.49
N ILE A 122 -0.77 24.87 -16.42
CA ILE A 122 -0.40 23.57 -15.84
C ILE A 122 0.14 23.79 -14.42
N ARG A 123 -0.33 22.99 -13.44
CA ARG A 123 0.14 23.03 -12.05
C ARG A 123 0.30 21.62 -11.48
N VAL A 124 1.30 21.45 -10.63
CA VAL A 124 1.48 20.22 -9.84
C VAL A 124 0.84 20.41 -8.47
N LEU A 125 0.10 19.40 -8.02
CA LEU A 125 -0.48 19.36 -6.68
C LEU A 125 0.13 18.19 -5.89
N ALA A 126 0.92 18.49 -4.87
CA ALA A 126 1.40 17.47 -3.95
C ALA A 126 0.22 16.85 -3.19
N ASN A 127 -0.06 15.59 -3.47
CA ASN A 127 -1.20 14.83 -2.95
C ASN A 127 -0.73 13.72 -2.01
N MET A 128 -1.60 13.28 -1.11
CA MET A 128 -1.28 12.22 -0.12
C MET A 128 0.01 12.45 0.67
N VAL A 129 0.39 13.71 0.90
CA VAL A 129 1.67 14.08 1.53
C VAL A 129 1.78 13.50 2.94
N GLN A 130 2.85 12.76 3.18
CA GLN A 130 3.22 12.27 4.50
C GLN A 130 4.30 13.20 5.10
N ARG A 131 3.86 14.29 5.72
CA ARG A 131 4.75 15.40 6.19
C ARG A 131 5.87 14.99 7.16
N ARG A 132 5.81 13.79 7.74
CA ARG A 132 6.79 13.26 8.70
C ARG A 132 7.87 12.39 8.05
N VAL A 133 7.78 12.12 6.75
CA VAL A 133 8.72 11.29 6.01
C VAL A 133 9.76 12.19 5.33
N SER A 134 11.05 11.96 5.58
CA SER A 134 12.16 12.70 4.97
C SER A 134 12.12 12.62 3.44
N LEU A 135 11.85 11.44 2.90
CA LEU A 135 11.70 11.19 1.47
C LEU A 135 10.57 12.01 0.83
N ALA A 136 9.46 12.22 1.55
CA ALA A 136 8.37 13.05 1.04
C ALA A 136 8.78 14.54 0.98
N LYS A 137 9.65 15.01 1.88
CA LYS A 137 10.20 16.38 1.83
C LYS A 137 11.13 16.56 0.64
N GLN A 138 12.06 15.62 0.43
CA GLN A 138 12.97 15.63 -0.72
C GLN A 138 12.20 15.55 -2.04
N ALA A 139 11.17 14.72 -2.13
CA ALA A 139 10.31 14.65 -3.31
C ALA A 139 9.54 15.96 -3.56
N ILE A 140 9.13 16.66 -2.51
CA ILE A 140 8.48 17.99 -2.64
C ILE A 140 9.49 19.04 -3.12
N GLU A 141 10.72 19.02 -2.61
CA GLU A 141 11.79 19.90 -3.08
C GLU A 141 12.06 19.67 -4.57
N ILE A 142 12.22 18.42 -5.01
CA ILE A 142 12.39 18.07 -6.43
C ILE A 142 11.20 18.55 -7.28
N LEU A 143 9.96 18.44 -6.78
CA LEU A 143 8.78 18.94 -7.48
C LEU A 143 8.72 20.47 -7.53
N GLY A 144 9.28 21.16 -6.54
CA GLY A 144 9.35 22.61 -6.47
C GLY A 144 10.45 23.21 -7.34
N ASP A 145 11.53 22.46 -7.55
CA ASP A 145 12.67 22.86 -8.39
C ASP A 145 12.43 22.63 -9.89
N ASP A 146 11.31 21.99 -10.25
CA ASP A 146 10.86 21.84 -11.64
C ASP A 146 10.38 23.19 -12.20
N GLY A 147 11.31 23.95 -12.78
CA GLY A 147 11.10 25.32 -13.26
C GLY A 147 10.09 25.46 -14.40
N ASP A 148 9.72 24.37 -15.08
CA ASP A 148 8.82 24.42 -16.23
C ASP A 148 7.33 24.38 -15.82
N ILE A 149 7.00 23.76 -14.68
CA ILE A 149 5.62 23.61 -14.21
C ILE A 149 5.52 23.89 -12.70
N PRO A 150 4.90 25.02 -12.30
CA PRO A 150 4.86 25.41 -10.89
C PRO A 150 4.13 24.40 -9.98
N LEU A 151 4.77 24.07 -8.86
CA LEU A 151 4.15 23.40 -7.72
C LEU A 151 3.21 24.36 -6.99
N MET A 152 2.01 23.89 -6.59
CA MET A 152 1.10 24.69 -5.78
C MET A 152 1.58 24.82 -4.32
N ASP A 153 1.39 26.00 -3.72
CA ASP A 153 1.66 26.25 -2.30
C ASP A 153 0.83 25.34 -1.37
N SER A 154 -0.38 24.99 -1.82
CA SER A 154 -1.30 24.12 -1.10
C SER A 154 -0.97 22.65 -1.34
N MET A 155 -0.87 21.88 -0.25
CA MET A 155 -0.59 20.45 -0.30
C MET A 155 -1.71 19.64 0.37
N ILE A 156 -2.05 18.49 -0.19
CA ILE A 156 -3.03 17.56 0.37
C ILE A 156 -2.30 16.46 1.14
N GLY A 157 -2.50 16.38 2.45
CA GLY A 157 -1.93 15.30 3.28
C GLY A 157 -2.58 13.94 3.04
N SER A 158 -1.90 12.86 3.46
CA SER A 158 -2.50 11.51 3.52
C SER A 158 -3.62 11.47 4.56
N ARG A 159 -4.87 11.24 4.10
CA ARG A 159 -6.08 11.27 4.95
C ARG A 159 -6.68 9.88 5.09
N SER A 160 -6.24 9.12 6.10
CA SER A 160 -6.82 7.80 6.43
C SER A 160 -8.32 7.87 6.72
N ALA A 161 -8.81 9.00 7.26
CA ALA A 161 -10.23 9.25 7.49
C ALA A 161 -11.06 9.28 6.19
N PHE A 162 -10.50 9.81 5.09
CA PHE A 162 -11.17 9.85 3.77
C PHE A 162 -11.26 8.44 3.14
N ARG A 163 -10.22 7.62 3.28
CA ARG A 163 -10.27 6.21 2.89
C ARG A 163 -11.32 5.44 3.70
N GLY A 164 -11.47 5.78 4.98
CA GLY A 164 -12.50 5.21 5.86
C GLY A 164 -13.95 5.57 5.49
N THR A 165 -14.19 6.74 4.88
CA THR A 165 -15.54 7.13 4.42
C THR A 165 -16.00 6.41 3.16
N CYS A 166 -15.09 5.81 2.39
CA CYS A 166 -15.44 4.94 1.26
C CYS A 166 -16.13 3.64 1.75
N MET A 167 -15.85 3.22 2.98
CA MET A 167 -16.29 1.96 3.59
C MET A 167 -17.47 2.14 4.57
N SER A 168 -17.81 3.38 4.89
CA SER A 168 -18.80 3.76 5.89
C SER A 168 -19.41 5.06 5.40
N ALA A 169 -20.67 5.03 4.94
CA ALA A 169 -21.40 6.13 4.33
C ALA A 169 -21.69 7.32 5.29
N LYS A 170 -20.70 7.77 6.08
CA LYS A 170 -20.74 8.92 6.96
C LYS A 170 -19.62 9.89 6.61
N LEU A 171 -19.97 10.95 5.89
CA LEU A 171 -19.18 12.16 5.79
C LEU A 171 -19.00 12.74 7.21
N ARG A 172 -17.79 12.63 7.78
CA ARG A 172 -17.44 13.46 8.93
C ARG A 172 -17.37 14.90 8.45
N SER A 173 -18.30 15.73 8.94
CA SER A 173 -18.29 17.17 8.75
C SER A 173 -16.95 17.74 9.22
N LEU A 174 -16.10 18.15 8.29
CA LEU A 174 -15.02 19.11 8.56
C LEU A 174 -15.68 20.48 8.73
N LYS A 175 -16.26 20.72 9.92
CA LYS A 175 -16.42 22.10 10.40
C LYS A 175 -15.14 22.42 11.18
N ASP A 176 -14.63 23.60 10.85
CA ASP A 176 -13.46 24.30 11.40
C ASP A 176 -12.09 23.92 10.83
N GLY A 177 -11.58 24.80 9.96
CA GLY A 177 -10.14 24.89 9.65
C GLY A 177 -9.72 24.94 8.18
N MET A 178 -10.22 25.90 7.39
CA MET A 178 -9.46 26.66 6.37
C MET A 178 -10.42 27.50 5.50
N LEU A 179 -10.67 28.72 5.96
CA LEU A 179 -11.20 29.80 5.13
C LEU A 179 -10.04 30.76 4.87
N ALA A 180 -9.36 30.61 3.74
CA ALA A 180 -8.55 31.66 3.13
C ALA A 180 -8.22 31.31 1.66
N GLY A 181 -8.52 32.28 0.78
CA GLY A 181 -7.75 32.62 -0.41
C GLY A 181 -7.81 31.69 -1.62
N ILE A 182 -8.70 31.99 -2.56
CA ILE A 182 -8.33 32.03 -3.99
C ILE A 182 -9.02 33.26 -4.59
N ALA A 183 -8.24 34.30 -4.88
CA ALA A 183 -8.65 35.35 -5.78
C ALA A 183 -8.56 34.80 -7.22
N ALA A 184 -9.68 34.79 -7.93
CA ALA A 184 -9.72 34.38 -9.32
C ALA A 184 -9.04 35.46 -10.18
N GLU A 185 -7.84 35.18 -10.70
CA GLU A 185 -7.26 35.94 -11.79
C GLU A 185 -8.09 35.72 -13.06
N LYS A 186 -9.00 36.66 -13.35
CA LYS A 186 -9.69 36.71 -14.64
C LYS A 186 -8.73 37.24 -15.70
N THR A 187 -8.02 36.36 -16.38
CA THR A 187 -7.31 36.73 -17.61
C THR A 187 -8.32 36.71 -18.76
N LYS A 188 -8.66 37.90 -19.28
CA LYS A 188 -9.41 38.03 -20.54
C LYS A 188 -8.48 37.64 -21.68
N ALA A 189 -8.65 36.44 -22.23
CA ALA A 189 -8.06 36.04 -23.49
C ALA A 189 -9.12 36.12 -24.61
N THR A 190 -8.69 36.60 -25.77
CA THR A 190 -9.41 36.72 -27.05
C THR A 190 -10.10 35.39 -27.42
N PRO A 191 -11.28 35.37 -28.07
CA PRO A 191 -12.06 34.15 -28.27
C PRO A 191 -11.46 33.30 -29.40
N VAL A 192 -10.36 32.62 -29.11
CA VAL A 192 -9.95 31.44 -29.85
C VAL A 192 -10.92 30.34 -29.43
N ASP A 193 -11.73 29.80 -30.37
CA ASP A 193 -12.64 28.69 -30.08
C ASP A 193 -11.81 27.42 -29.81
N ARG A 194 -11.36 27.26 -28.56
CA ARG A 194 -10.55 26.13 -28.11
C ARG A 194 -11.25 24.78 -28.32
N PHE A 195 -12.59 24.76 -28.37
CA PHE A 195 -13.33 23.53 -28.68
C PHE A 195 -13.18 23.14 -30.16
N ALA A 196 -13.13 24.11 -31.07
CA ALA A 196 -12.83 23.86 -32.48
C ALA A 196 -11.38 23.39 -32.69
N LEU A 197 -10.42 23.94 -31.93
CA LEU A 197 -9.03 23.47 -31.94
C LEU A 197 -8.91 22.05 -31.37
N ALA A 198 -9.61 21.77 -30.27
CA ALA A 198 -9.66 20.43 -29.67
C ALA A 198 -10.19 19.38 -30.65
N GLU A 199 -11.28 19.69 -31.34
CA GLU A 199 -11.90 18.85 -32.36
C GLU A 199 -10.90 18.50 -33.48
N LYS A 200 -10.16 19.49 -33.98
CA LYS A 200 -9.13 19.30 -35.01
C LYS A 200 -7.95 18.45 -34.50
N ALA A 201 -7.50 18.69 -33.27
CA ALA A 201 -6.39 17.95 -32.66
C ALA A 201 -6.73 16.48 -32.38
N ILE A 202 -7.95 16.19 -31.92
CA ILE A 202 -8.41 14.82 -31.64
C ILE A 202 -8.66 14.05 -32.95
N THR A 203 -9.21 14.72 -33.97
CA THR A 203 -9.41 14.11 -35.29
C THR A 203 -8.07 13.74 -35.95
N SER A 204 -7.02 14.53 -35.74
CA SER A 204 -5.66 14.24 -36.23
C SER A 204 -4.91 13.20 -35.39
N HIS A 205 -5.31 13.00 -34.12
CA HIS A 205 -4.64 12.10 -33.16
C HIS A 205 -5.66 11.21 -32.43
N PRO A 206 -6.28 10.22 -33.11
CA PRO A 206 -7.37 9.41 -32.54
C PRO A 206 -6.95 8.50 -31.37
N ARG A 207 -5.64 8.31 -31.14
CA ARG A 207 -5.08 7.54 -30.01
C ARG A 207 -4.57 8.42 -28.86
N GLY A 208 -4.94 9.70 -28.84
CA GLY A 208 -4.45 10.68 -27.86
C GLY A 208 -3.22 11.46 -28.36
N LEU A 209 -2.88 12.54 -27.67
CA LEU A 209 -1.87 13.52 -28.11
C LEU A 209 -0.42 13.00 -28.05
N LEU A 210 -0.16 11.99 -27.23
CA LEU A 210 1.16 11.37 -27.06
C LEU A 210 1.28 10.10 -27.91
N GLY A 211 1.17 10.18 -29.24
CA GLY A 211 1.36 9.02 -30.13
C GLY A 211 2.61 8.17 -29.78
N GLN A 212 2.58 6.86 -30.08
CA GLN A 212 3.51 5.80 -29.62
C GLN A 212 4.88 6.29 -29.09
N ALA A 213 5.16 5.89 -27.85
CA ALA A 213 6.32 6.24 -27.02
C ALA A 213 7.60 6.59 -27.80
N ALA A 214 7.95 7.88 -27.77
CA ALA A 214 9.33 8.35 -27.85
C ALA A 214 9.86 8.53 -26.42
N PRO A 215 11.16 8.27 -26.16
CA PRO A 215 11.70 8.22 -24.82
C PRO A 215 11.67 9.61 -24.17
N ALA A 216 11.18 9.67 -22.94
CA ALA A 216 11.15 10.89 -22.16
C ALA A 216 12.58 11.44 -21.99
N SER A 217 12.81 12.66 -22.49
CA SER A 217 14.02 13.42 -22.20
C SER A 217 14.04 13.76 -20.71
N ALA A 218 15.01 13.21 -19.99
CA ALA A 218 15.23 13.46 -18.57
C ALA A 218 15.84 14.86 -18.37
N PHE A 219 15.19 15.67 -17.54
CA PHE A 219 15.81 16.84 -16.93
C PHE A 219 16.57 16.38 -15.67
N SER A 220 17.83 16.81 -15.57
CA SER A 220 18.82 16.38 -14.59
C SER A 220 19.02 17.46 -13.52
N ALA A 221 19.07 17.07 -12.25
CA ALA A 221 19.62 17.85 -11.15
C ALA A 221 20.64 16.99 -10.39
N GLU A 222 21.78 17.59 -10.08
CA GLU A 222 23.12 16.99 -9.97
C GLU A 222 23.38 16.11 -8.74
N SER A 223 24.00 14.94 -8.95
CA SER A 223 25.26 14.46 -8.30
C SER A 223 25.49 12.95 -8.53
N PRO A 224 26.75 12.49 -8.54
CA PRO A 224 27.65 12.48 -9.68
C PRO A 224 27.30 11.43 -10.75
N SER A 225 27.66 11.76 -11.97
CA SER A 225 27.42 11.05 -13.24
C SER A 225 27.76 9.56 -13.26
N LEU A 226 26.74 8.73 -13.52
CA LEU A 226 26.86 7.56 -14.39
C LEU A 226 26.11 7.87 -15.69
N SER A 227 26.78 8.61 -16.57
CA SER A 227 26.35 8.79 -17.95
C SER A 227 26.49 7.48 -18.71
N ASN A 228 25.37 6.82 -19.01
CA ASN A 228 25.21 6.04 -20.22
C ASN A 228 23.73 5.90 -20.56
N THR A 229 23.22 6.90 -21.28
CA THR A 229 22.02 6.78 -22.10
C THR A 229 22.33 5.83 -23.27
N SER A 230 22.32 4.53 -22.98
CA SER A 230 22.18 3.52 -24.01
C SER A 230 20.68 3.29 -24.18
N GLU A 231 20.18 3.33 -25.42
CA GLU A 231 18.91 2.69 -25.76
C GLU A 231 18.90 1.33 -25.06
N ARG A 232 17.93 1.07 -24.16
CA ARG A 232 17.86 -0.21 -23.44
C ARG A 232 17.72 -1.32 -24.48
N ARG A 233 18.85 -1.89 -24.88
CA ARG A 233 18.94 -2.89 -25.93
C ARG A 233 18.34 -4.17 -25.40
N VAL A 234 17.38 -4.72 -26.12
CA VAL A 234 16.89 -6.07 -25.83
C VAL A 234 18.00 -7.05 -26.18
N ILE A 235 18.42 -7.84 -25.20
CA ILE A 235 19.43 -8.88 -25.34
C ILE A 235 18.75 -10.23 -25.12
N LYS A 236 19.02 -11.18 -26.02
CA LYS A 236 18.64 -12.59 -25.82
C LYS A 236 19.63 -13.25 -24.88
N VAL A 237 19.15 -13.65 -23.71
CA VAL A 237 19.96 -14.31 -22.71
C VAL A 237 19.61 -15.80 -22.68
N PRO A 238 20.57 -16.72 -22.85
CA PRO A 238 20.34 -18.14 -22.64
C PRO A 238 19.81 -18.41 -21.23
N LEU A 239 18.76 -19.20 -21.10
CA LEU A 239 18.13 -19.51 -19.81
C LEU A 239 19.12 -20.13 -18.83
N GLU A 240 20.06 -20.93 -19.34
CA GLU A 240 21.15 -21.54 -18.56
C GLU A 240 22.07 -20.50 -17.93
N ARG A 241 22.24 -19.33 -18.56
CA ARG A 241 23.09 -18.23 -18.08
C ARG A 241 22.30 -17.15 -17.34
N LEU A 242 20.99 -17.30 -17.24
CA LEU A 242 20.08 -16.36 -16.57
C LEU A 242 19.65 -16.93 -15.22
N GLN A 243 20.24 -16.43 -14.15
CA GLN A 243 20.04 -16.93 -12.79
C GLN A 243 18.81 -16.33 -12.12
N GLU A 244 18.25 -17.04 -11.14
CA GLU A 244 17.25 -16.46 -10.26
C GLU A 244 17.91 -15.46 -9.31
N ASN A 245 17.28 -14.32 -9.08
CA ASN A 245 17.66 -13.39 -8.02
C ASN A 245 17.38 -14.03 -6.64
N PRO A 246 18.41 -14.27 -5.80
CA PRO A 246 18.23 -14.79 -4.44
C PRO A 246 17.40 -13.87 -3.53
N LEU A 247 17.42 -12.57 -3.83
CA LEU A 247 16.71 -11.51 -3.13
C LEU A 247 15.44 -11.10 -3.89
N ASN A 248 14.84 -12.00 -4.66
CA ASN A 248 13.58 -11.72 -5.33
C ASN A 248 12.45 -11.50 -4.31
N ALA A 249 11.65 -10.46 -4.54
CA ALA A 249 10.50 -10.13 -3.72
C ALA A 249 9.40 -11.18 -3.83
N ARG A 250 9.24 -11.81 -5.00
CA ARG A 250 8.28 -12.91 -5.22
C ARG A 250 8.97 -14.26 -5.19
N ARG A 251 8.47 -15.18 -4.38
CA ARG A 251 9.10 -16.49 -4.12
C ARG A 251 8.17 -17.66 -4.41
N ILE A 252 6.88 -17.45 -4.23
CA ILE A 252 5.85 -18.45 -4.43
C ILE A 252 5.24 -18.22 -5.82
N TYR A 253 5.23 -19.28 -6.63
CA TYR A 253 4.80 -19.25 -8.02
C TYR A 253 3.71 -20.29 -8.24
N ASP A 254 2.56 -19.84 -8.74
CA ASP A 254 1.45 -20.71 -9.08
C ASP A 254 1.78 -21.51 -10.37
N PRO A 255 1.79 -22.85 -10.31
CA PRO A 255 2.03 -23.70 -11.47
C PRO A 255 1.04 -23.45 -12.63
N GLN A 256 -0.22 -23.13 -12.34
CA GLN A 256 -1.24 -22.86 -13.36
C GLN A 256 -0.90 -21.60 -14.16
N ILE A 257 -0.51 -20.51 -13.47
CA ILE A 257 -0.10 -19.26 -14.12
C ILE A 257 1.14 -19.48 -15.00
N VAL A 258 2.07 -20.34 -14.59
CA VAL A 258 3.23 -20.71 -15.40
C VAL A 258 2.78 -21.44 -16.68
N GLN A 259 1.88 -22.42 -16.57
CA GLN A 259 1.38 -23.21 -17.69
C GLN A 259 0.58 -22.36 -18.70
N GLU A 260 -0.34 -21.51 -18.23
CA GLU A 260 -1.10 -20.59 -19.08
C GLU A 260 -0.17 -19.66 -19.86
N ARG A 261 0.85 -19.12 -19.18
CA ARG A 261 1.86 -18.28 -19.81
C ARG A 261 2.71 -19.07 -20.81
N ALA A 262 3.06 -20.32 -20.51
CA ALA A 262 3.81 -21.18 -21.42
C ALA A 262 3.02 -21.43 -22.72
N ALA A 263 1.71 -21.71 -22.62
CA ALA A 263 0.83 -21.86 -23.78
C ALA A 263 0.74 -20.56 -24.61
N SER A 264 0.63 -19.40 -23.94
CA SER A 264 0.65 -18.10 -24.61
C SER A 264 1.97 -17.84 -25.34
N ILE A 265 3.11 -18.15 -24.71
CA ILE A 265 4.44 -17.98 -25.29
C ILE A 265 4.66 -18.92 -26.46
N ALA A 266 4.16 -20.15 -26.39
CA ALA A 266 4.21 -21.10 -27.50
C ALA A 266 3.49 -20.56 -28.74
N THR A 267 2.38 -19.83 -28.55
CA THR A 267 1.54 -19.30 -29.63
C THR A 267 2.05 -17.96 -30.18
N HIS A 268 2.34 -17.00 -29.30
CA HIS A 268 2.60 -15.60 -29.68
C HIS A 268 4.07 -15.19 -29.48
N GLY A 269 4.93 -16.09 -28.99
CA GLY A 269 6.30 -15.75 -28.59
C GLY A 269 6.35 -14.86 -27.35
N GLN A 270 7.56 -14.41 -27.02
CA GLN A 270 7.78 -13.48 -25.91
C GLN A 270 7.45 -12.04 -26.36
N GLN A 271 6.38 -11.49 -25.81
CA GLN A 271 5.92 -10.13 -26.17
C GLN A 271 6.60 -9.02 -25.36
N THR A 272 6.99 -9.31 -24.12
CA THR A 272 7.59 -8.32 -23.22
C THR A 272 8.95 -8.82 -22.72
N PRO A 273 10.03 -8.04 -22.87
CA PRO A 273 11.33 -8.38 -22.29
C PRO A 273 11.28 -8.48 -20.75
N GLY A 274 12.15 -9.31 -20.17
CA GLY A 274 12.44 -9.28 -18.73
C GLY A 274 13.41 -8.16 -18.38
N LEU A 275 13.76 -8.06 -17.10
CA LEU A 275 14.84 -7.20 -16.63
C LEU A 275 15.86 -8.08 -15.91
N ALA A 276 17.12 -7.98 -16.29
CA ALA A 276 18.22 -8.68 -15.66
C ALA A 276 19.41 -7.73 -15.46
N ALA A 277 20.36 -8.12 -14.63
CA ALA A 277 21.65 -7.44 -14.49
C ALA A 277 22.78 -8.44 -14.64
N PRO A 278 24.00 -8.04 -15.04
CA PRO A 278 25.14 -8.95 -15.04
C PRO A 278 25.42 -9.50 -13.64
N ASP A 279 25.82 -10.76 -13.56
CA ASP A 279 26.29 -11.36 -12.31
C ASP A 279 27.71 -10.82 -11.99
N PRO A 280 27.90 -10.09 -10.87
CA PRO A 280 29.20 -9.54 -10.51
C PRO A 280 30.25 -10.62 -10.21
N ALA A 281 29.82 -11.82 -9.80
CA ALA A 281 30.72 -12.93 -9.50
C ALA A 281 31.07 -13.77 -10.75
N ARG A 282 30.26 -13.72 -11.81
CA ARG A 282 30.44 -14.55 -13.00
C ARG A 282 30.24 -13.75 -14.29
N PRO A 283 31.33 -13.32 -14.95
CA PRO A 283 31.25 -12.65 -16.24
C PRO A 283 30.47 -13.47 -17.29
N GLY A 284 29.56 -12.83 -18.02
CA GLY A 284 28.71 -13.47 -19.02
C GLY A 284 27.49 -14.21 -18.47
N TRP A 285 27.29 -14.21 -17.15
CA TRP A 285 26.06 -14.62 -16.50
C TRP A 285 25.23 -13.40 -16.11
N TYR A 286 23.93 -13.61 -15.94
CA TYR A 286 22.97 -12.58 -15.60
C TYR A 286 22.10 -13.03 -14.45
N VAL A 287 21.66 -12.10 -13.60
CA VAL A 287 20.71 -12.32 -12.52
C VAL A 287 19.39 -11.66 -12.91
N LEU A 288 18.31 -12.43 -12.94
CA LEU A 288 16.98 -11.98 -13.32
C LEU A 288 16.35 -11.14 -12.20
N ILE A 289 15.98 -9.89 -12.49
CA ILE A 289 15.33 -8.96 -11.55
C ILE A 289 13.81 -9.03 -11.68
N ASP A 290 13.30 -9.10 -12.91
CA ASP A 290 11.88 -9.19 -13.21
C ASP A 290 11.62 -10.11 -14.42
N GLY A 291 10.49 -10.81 -14.39
CA GLY A 291 10.09 -11.76 -15.43
C GLY A 291 10.23 -13.23 -15.02
N HIS A 292 10.25 -13.55 -13.73
CA HIS A 292 10.44 -14.91 -13.21
C HIS A 292 9.35 -15.91 -13.66
N TYR A 293 8.08 -15.51 -13.73
CA TYR A 293 7.03 -16.34 -14.35
C TYR A 293 7.31 -16.60 -15.84
N ARG A 294 7.90 -15.61 -16.53
CA ARG A 294 8.22 -15.71 -17.96
C ARG A 294 9.40 -16.65 -18.19
N LYS A 295 10.45 -16.55 -17.39
CA LYS A 295 11.57 -17.51 -17.40
C LYS A 295 11.09 -18.94 -17.20
N ARG A 296 10.24 -19.18 -16.17
CA ARG A 296 9.64 -20.51 -15.92
C ARG A 296 8.78 -20.99 -17.10
N ALA A 297 7.97 -20.10 -17.66
CA ALA A 297 7.11 -20.42 -18.80
C ALA A 297 7.92 -20.72 -20.08
N LEU A 298 8.99 -19.98 -20.35
CA LEU A 298 9.92 -20.25 -21.47
C LEU A 298 10.60 -21.61 -21.30
N ALA A 299 11.07 -21.92 -20.10
CA ALA A 299 11.64 -23.23 -19.78
C ALA A 299 10.61 -24.35 -20.00
N ALA A 300 9.38 -24.18 -19.50
CA ALA A 300 8.27 -25.13 -19.70
C ALA A 300 7.86 -25.29 -21.17
N ALA A 301 7.98 -24.22 -21.97
CA ALA A 301 7.74 -24.22 -23.41
C ALA A 301 8.95 -24.69 -24.25
N GLY A 302 10.04 -25.12 -23.61
CA GLY A 302 11.26 -25.60 -24.30
C GLY A 302 12.01 -24.52 -25.09
N LYS A 303 11.86 -23.23 -24.73
CA LYS A 303 12.59 -22.12 -25.37
C LYS A 303 13.93 -21.91 -24.65
N PRO A 304 15.07 -21.92 -25.36
CA PRO A 304 16.40 -21.87 -24.73
C PRO A 304 16.82 -20.47 -24.27
N GLU A 305 16.13 -19.41 -24.71
CA GLU A 305 16.53 -18.02 -24.51
C GLU A 305 15.35 -17.16 -24.05
N MET A 306 15.66 -16.07 -23.34
CA MET A 306 14.72 -15.06 -22.89
C MET A 306 15.18 -13.67 -23.34
N ASP A 307 14.27 -12.89 -23.89
CA ASP A 307 14.53 -11.47 -24.20
C ASP A 307 14.56 -10.67 -22.90
N CYS A 308 15.64 -9.94 -22.63
CA CYS A 308 15.83 -9.14 -21.41
C CYS A 308 16.42 -7.76 -21.73
N PHE A 309 16.02 -6.77 -20.95
CA PHE A 309 16.81 -5.56 -20.74
C PHE A 309 17.89 -5.85 -19.71
N ILE A 310 19.09 -5.31 -19.93
CA ILE A 310 20.23 -5.42 -19.02
C ILE A 310 20.42 -4.09 -18.30
N GLU A 311 20.45 -4.15 -16.98
CA GLU A 311 20.71 -3.02 -16.09
C GLU A 311 22.03 -3.24 -15.36
N ASP A 312 22.96 -2.30 -15.45
CA ASP A 312 24.30 -2.42 -14.88
C ASP A 312 24.42 -1.66 -13.54
N GLY A 313 25.49 -1.95 -12.78
CA GLY A 313 25.88 -1.14 -11.62
C GLY A 313 24.97 -1.26 -10.39
N LEU A 314 24.21 -2.35 -10.27
CA LEU A 314 23.30 -2.57 -9.16
C LEU A 314 24.01 -3.14 -7.93
N SER A 315 23.62 -2.65 -6.75
CA SER A 315 23.99 -3.27 -5.47
C SER A 315 23.03 -4.41 -5.10
N ASP A 316 23.42 -5.25 -4.14
CA ASP A 316 22.58 -6.36 -3.63
C ASP A 316 21.18 -5.89 -3.22
N ILE A 317 21.07 -4.72 -2.58
CA ILE A 317 19.76 -4.21 -2.13
C ILE A 317 18.92 -3.68 -3.29
N ASP A 318 19.56 -3.21 -4.36
CA ASP A 318 18.86 -2.76 -5.58
C ASP A 318 18.17 -3.92 -6.29
N PHE A 319 18.76 -5.13 -6.27
CA PHE A 319 18.11 -6.34 -6.77
C PHE A 319 16.77 -6.59 -6.09
N TYR A 320 16.72 -6.47 -4.76
CA TYR A 320 15.47 -6.59 -4.01
C TYR A 320 14.52 -5.43 -4.31
N ARG A 321 15.00 -4.19 -4.24
CA ARG A 321 14.19 -2.97 -4.42
C ARG A 321 13.52 -2.92 -5.79
N LEU A 322 14.28 -3.15 -6.87
CA LEU A 322 13.76 -3.15 -8.23
C LEU A 322 12.77 -4.30 -8.43
N SER A 323 13.12 -5.50 -7.96
CA SER A 323 12.21 -6.65 -7.97
C SER A 323 10.91 -6.34 -7.23
N PHE A 324 10.96 -5.66 -6.09
CA PHE A 324 9.78 -5.32 -5.29
C PHE A 324 8.84 -4.39 -6.06
N VAL A 325 9.37 -3.27 -6.54
CA VAL A 325 8.60 -2.23 -7.25
C VAL A 325 8.01 -2.75 -8.56
N LEU A 326 8.78 -3.49 -9.36
CA LEU A 326 8.33 -3.99 -10.67
C LEU A 326 7.22 -5.05 -10.56
N ASN A 327 7.25 -5.86 -9.51
CA ASN A 327 6.17 -6.81 -9.24
C ASN A 327 4.90 -6.07 -8.76
N GLU A 328 5.02 -5.06 -7.88
CA GLU A 328 3.89 -4.27 -7.40
C GLU A 328 3.12 -3.59 -8.54
N GLN A 329 3.81 -3.13 -9.59
CA GLN A 329 3.21 -2.54 -10.79
C GLN A 329 2.40 -3.52 -11.67
N ARG A 330 2.48 -4.83 -11.41
CA ARG A 330 1.81 -5.87 -12.21
C ARG A 330 0.76 -6.60 -11.40
N SER A 331 1.11 -7.81 -10.97
CA SER A 331 0.44 -8.54 -9.91
C SER A 331 1.40 -8.45 -8.73
N GLY A 332 0.99 -7.83 -7.62
CA GLY A 332 1.83 -7.73 -6.43
C GLY A 332 2.29 -9.09 -5.90
N GLN A 333 3.30 -9.08 -5.03
CA GLN A 333 3.68 -10.29 -4.29
C GLN A 333 2.61 -10.60 -3.23
N SER A 334 2.51 -11.86 -2.82
CA SER A 334 1.65 -12.21 -1.69
C SER A 334 2.18 -11.66 -0.38
N VAL A 335 1.34 -11.65 0.65
CA VAL A 335 1.78 -11.28 2.01
C VAL A 335 2.84 -12.25 2.51
N LEU A 336 2.72 -13.54 2.17
CA LEU A 336 3.70 -14.55 2.55
C LEU A 336 5.03 -14.38 1.81
N ASP A 337 5.01 -14.03 0.52
CA ASP A 337 6.21 -13.67 -0.24
C ASP A 337 7.00 -12.57 0.47
N ASN A 338 6.30 -11.48 0.82
CA ASN A 338 6.89 -10.35 1.53
C ASN A 338 7.45 -10.77 2.89
N ALA A 339 6.73 -11.59 3.65
CA ALA A 339 7.19 -12.08 4.94
C ALA A 339 8.52 -12.86 4.82
N ILE A 340 8.60 -13.79 3.86
CA ILE A 340 9.78 -14.61 3.60
C ILE A 340 10.95 -13.73 3.13
N ALA A 341 10.71 -12.84 2.16
CA ALA A 341 11.76 -11.98 1.62
C ALA A 341 12.31 -11.01 2.68
N TRP A 342 11.45 -10.38 3.47
CA TRP A 342 11.85 -9.45 4.54
C TRP A 342 12.62 -10.16 5.66
N ARG A 343 12.21 -11.38 6.02
CA ARG A 343 12.95 -12.19 6.99
C ARG A 343 14.35 -12.52 6.47
N GLN A 344 14.49 -12.95 5.21
CA GLN A 344 15.81 -13.24 4.65
C GLN A 344 16.70 -11.99 4.61
N LEU A 345 16.18 -10.83 4.24
CA LEU A 345 16.97 -9.60 4.25
C LEU A 345 17.54 -9.27 5.63
N LEU A 346 16.75 -9.49 6.69
CA LEU A 346 17.18 -9.31 8.09
C LEU A 346 18.21 -10.37 8.50
N ASP A 347 17.94 -11.64 8.21
CA ASP A 347 18.78 -12.77 8.63
C ASP A 347 20.14 -12.77 7.93
N GLU A 348 20.18 -12.36 6.65
CA GLU A 348 21.42 -12.20 5.88
C GLU A 348 22.13 -10.85 6.13
N GLY A 349 21.57 -9.99 6.98
CA GLY A 349 22.13 -8.68 7.31
C GLY A 349 22.16 -7.69 6.15
N LYS A 350 21.38 -7.92 5.09
CA LYS A 350 21.19 -6.97 3.97
C LYS A 350 20.46 -5.72 4.44
N VAL A 351 19.62 -5.87 5.46
CA VAL A 351 19.03 -4.78 6.24
C VAL A 351 19.28 -5.07 7.73
N LYS A 352 19.48 -4.03 8.54
CA LYS A 352 19.82 -4.19 9.96
C LYS A 352 18.58 -4.24 10.83
N LYS A 353 17.53 -3.52 10.45
CA LYS A 353 16.30 -3.39 11.24
C LYS A 353 15.04 -3.39 10.36
N GLU A 354 13.89 -3.60 10.99
CA GLU A 354 12.58 -3.54 10.31
C GLU A 354 12.30 -2.14 9.72
N GLU A 355 12.87 -1.07 10.29
CA GLU A 355 12.75 0.28 9.74
C GLU A 355 13.40 0.44 8.36
N ASP A 356 14.54 -0.22 8.12
CA ASP A 356 15.23 -0.18 6.83
C ASP A 356 14.34 -0.78 5.71
N ILE A 357 13.56 -1.82 6.05
CA ILE A 357 12.57 -2.40 5.13
C ILE A 357 11.48 -1.39 4.80
N CYS A 358 11.04 -0.60 5.79
CA CYS A 358 10.05 0.46 5.59
C CYS A 358 10.59 1.54 4.63
N GLU A 359 11.87 1.90 4.75
CA GLU A 359 12.53 2.88 3.88
C GLU A 359 12.64 2.37 2.43
N ILE A 360 13.04 1.11 2.24
CA ILE A 360 13.22 0.51 0.91
C ILE A 360 11.87 0.31 0.20
N THR A 361 10.84 -0.12 0.92
CA THR A 361 9.55 -0.52 0.34
C THR A 361 8.46 0.56 0.41
N GLY A 362 8.64 1.60 1.23
CA GLY A 362 7.60 2.61 1.50
C GLY A 362 6.44 2.10 2.37
N VAL A 363 6.52 0.86 2.88
CA VAL A 363 5.49 0.22 3.69
C VAL A 363 5.59 0.68 5.16
N SER A 364 4.45 0.84 5.84
CA SER A 364 4.45 1.27 7.25
C SER A 364 5.02 0.20 8.19
N ALA A 365 5.70 0.62 9.27
CA ALA A 365 6.24 -0.29 10.28
C ALA A 365 5.19 -1.26 10.86
N GLY A 366 3.95 -0.79 11.06
CA GLY A 366 2.86 -1.65 11.52
C GLY A 366 2.48 -2.74 10.51
N THR A 367 2.65 -2.49 9.22
CA THR A 367 2.46 -3.49 8.17
C THR A 367 3.64 -4.46 8.12
N VAL A 368 4.89 -3.97 8.19
CA VAL A 368 6.10 -4.81 8.26
C VAL A 368 6.00 -5.81 9.41
N ASN A 369 5.65 -5.33 10.60
CA ASN A 369 5.50 -6.17 11.77
C ASN A 369 4.41 -7.24 11.62
N LYS A 370 3.24 -6.88 11.10
CA LYS A 370 2.12 -7.82 10.87
C LYS A 370 2.49 -8.88 9.85
N THR A 371 3.16 -8.51 8.77
CA THR A 371 3.60 -9.42 7.73
C THR A 371 4.65 -10.39 8.27
N LEU A 372 5.68 -9.91 8.97
CA LEU A 372 6.71 -10.76 9.59
C LEU A 372 6.13 -11.71 10.66
N ALA A 373 5.00 -11.36 11.28
CA ALA A 373 4.33 -12.23 12.24
C ALA A 373 3.76 -13.51 11.61
N LEU A 374 3.50 -13.55 10.29
CA LEU A 374 3.02 -14.75 9.59
C LEU A 374 4.01 -15.91 9.71
N LEU A 375 5.31 -15.63 9.72
CA LEU A 375 6.36 -16.65 9.84
C LEU A 375 6.42 -17.30 11.24
N LYS A 376 5.56 -16.89 12.17
CA LYS A 376 5.37 -17.57 13.46
C LYS A 376 4.38 -18.73 13.36
N LEU A 377 3.69 -18.88 12.24
CA LEU A 377 2.81 -20.01 11.97
C LEU A 377 3.64 -21.27 11.67
N PRO A 378 3.16 -22.46 12.06
CA PRO A 378 3.81 -23.73 11.69
C PRO A 378 3.85 -23.95 10.17
N GLU A 379 4.84 -24.71 9.70
CA GLU A 379 5.02 -24.99 8.27
C GLU A 379 3.78 -25.62 7.64
N SER A 380 3.08 -26.50 8.36
CA SER A 380 1.84 -27.14 7.90
C SER A 380 0.74 -26.13 7.55
N VAL A 381 0.71 -24.97 8.23
CA VAL A 381 -0.23 -23.87 7.96
C VAL A 381 0.28 -23.03 6.80
N LEU A 382 1.59 -22.75 6.76
CA LEU A 382 2.21 -21.98 5.68
C LEU A 382 2.08 -22.69 4.33
N GLU A 383 2.19 -24.02 4.28
CA GLU A 383 2.00 -24.81 3.05
C GLU A 383 0.61 -24.58 2.43
N VAL A 384 -0.45 -24.59 3.25
CA VAL A 384 -1.81 -24.28 2.75
C VAL A 384 -1.89 -22.85 2.21
N MET A 385 -1.22 -21.89 2.86
CA MET A 385 -1.16 -20.51 2.35
C MET A 385 -0.38 -20.39 1.03
N LYS A 386 0.61 -21.26 0.78
CA LYS A 386 1.39 -21.30 -0.46
C LYS A 386 0.58 -21.83 -1.65
N GLU A 387 -0.43 -22.67 -1.41
CA GLU A 387 -1.31 -23.19 -2.47
C GLU A 387 -2.09 -22.07 -3.17
N ARG A 388 -2.53 -21.04 -2.42
CA ARG A 388 -3.20 -19.85 -2.95
C ARG A 388 -2.61 -18.56 -2.37
N PRO A 389 -1.45 -18.10 -2.87
CA PRO A 389 -0.70 -17.00 -2.27
C PRO A 389 -1.48 -15.68 -2.21
N ALA A 390 -2.35 -15.42 -3.19
CA ALA A 390 -3.15 -14.19 -3.25
C ALA A 390 -4.40 -14.22 -2.35
N GLY A 391 -4.76 -15.38 -1.78
CA GLY A 391 -6.02 -15.56 -1.07
C GLY A 391 -6.05 -14.92 0.33
N ILE A 392 -4.90 -14.60 0.91
CA ILE A 392 -4.81 -14.10 2.30
C ILE A 392 -4.13 -12.73 2.33
N GLY A 393 -4.92 -11.73 2.70
CA GLY A 393 -4.44 -10.36 2.94
C GLY A 393 -3.79 -10.19 4.32
N ILE A 394 -3.16 -9.03 4.52
CA ILE A 394 -2.32 -8.72 5.69
C ILE A 394 -3.12 -8.80 7.01
N ALA A 395 -4.33 -8.23 7.02
CA ALA A 395 -5.17 -8.21 8.20
C ALA A 395 -5.64 -9.62 8.60
N THR A 396 -6.11 -10.40 7.62
CA THR A 396 -6.56 -11.79 7.82
C THR A 396 -5.40 -12.69 8.26
N GLY A 397 -4.25 -12.59 7.58
CA GLY A 397 -3.03 -13.31 7.95
C GLY A 397 -2.59 -13.02 9.39
N TYR A 398 -2.63 -11.75 9.80
CA TYR A 398 -2.32 -11.39 11.18
C TYR A 398 -3.31 -12.00 12.20
N GLU A 399 -4.62 -11.95 11.94
CA GLU A 399 -5.61 -12.60 12.83
C GLU A 399 -5.41 -14.11 12.93
N LEU A 400 -5.00 -14.79 11.84
CA LEU A 400 -4.64 -16.21 11.85
C LEU A 400 -3.45 -16.49 12.79
N THR A 401 -2.44 -15.61 12.82
CA THR A 401 -1.32 -15.74 13.77
C THR A 401 -1.77 -15.60 15.23
N LEU A 402 -2.78 -14.77 15.50
CA LEU A 402 -3.36 -14.62 16.83
C LEU A 402 -4.27 -15.79 17.20
N TYR A 403 -4.99 -16.34 16.21
CA TYR A 403 -5.80 -17.53 16.35
C TYR A 403 -4.94 -18.74 16.70
N PHE A 404 -3.81 -18.93 16.02
CA PHE A 404 -2.84 -19.99 16.30
C PHE A 404 -2.42 -20.05 17.77
N LYS A 405 -2.07 -18.90 18.37
CA LYS A 405 -1.73 -18.81 19.80
C LYS A 405 -2.86 -19.25 20.75
N THR A 406 -4.10 -19.18 20.26
CA THR A 406 -5.29 -19.51 21.05
C THR A 406 -5.71 -20.96 20.85
N ALA A 407 -5.78 -21.42 19.60
CA ALA A 407 -6.46 -22.65 19.20
C ALA A 407 -5.52 -23.79 18.76
N GLY A 408 -4.23 -23.53 18.56
CA GLY A 408 -3.26 -24.52 18.11
C GLY A 408 -3.19 -24.70 16.59
N GLU A 409 -2.32 -25.60 16.15
CA GLU A 409 -1.94 -25.81 14.74
C GLU A 409 -3.10 -26.35 13.89
N ASP A 410 -3.68 -27.49 14.26
CA ASP A 410 -4.71 -28.18 13.46
C ASP A 410 -5.91 -27.28 13.16
N ARG A 411 -6.45 -26.63 14.21
CA ARG A 411 -7.57 -25.70 14.06
C ARG A 411 -7.23 -24.48 13.21
N THR A 412 -5.99 -24.01 13.29
CA THR A 412 -5.55 -22.87 12.46
C THR A 412 -5.46 -23.29 11.00
N ARG A 413 -4.94 -24.48 10.72
CA ARG A 413 -4.88 -25.04 9.37
C ARG A 413 -6.27 -25.18 8.76
N GLU A 414 -7.23 -25.73 9.50
CA GLU A 414 -8.65 -25.79 9.07
C GLU A 414 -9.21 -24.39 8.79
N LEU A 415 -8.94 -23.43 9.66
CA LEU A 415 -9.41 -22.06 9.47
C LEU A 415 -8.79 -21.40 8.23
N VAL A 416 -7.53 -21.68 7.90
CA VAL A 416 -6.90 -21.21 6.66
C VAL A 416 -7.60 -21.79 5.43
N HIS A 417 -7.92 -23.08 5.41
CA HIS A 417 -8.71 -23.67 4.32
C HIS A 417 -10.06 -22.95 4.15
N ARG A 418 -10.78 -22.72 5.25
CA ARG A 418 -12.05 -21.99 5.22
C ARG A 418 -11.89 -20.56 4.74
N VAL A 419 -10.83 -19.85 5.12
CA VAL A 419 -10.54 -18.51 4.59
C VAL A 419 -10.36 -18.55 3.07
N LEU A 420 -9.66 -19.55 2.54
CA LEU A 420 -9.37 -19.68 1.10
C LEU A 420 -10.55 -20.19 0.26
N GLU A 421 -11.45 -20.97 0.85
CA GLU A 421 -12.63 -21.55 0.17
C GLU A 421 -13.88 -20.67 0.33
N GLU A 422 -14.17 -20.22 1.56
CA GLU A 422 -15.35 -19.41 1.90
C GLU A 422 -15.10 -17.91 1.73
N GLY A 423 -13.85 -17.47 1.56
CA GLY A 423 -13.50 -16.04 1.37
C GLY A 423 -13.68 -15.21 2.65
N LEU A 424 -13.40 -15.79 3.82
CA LEU A 424 -13.62 -15.12 5.11
C LEU A 424 -12.82 -13.83 5.26
N SER A 425 -13.48 -12.78 5.75
CA SER A 425 -12.84 -11.50 6.00
C SER A 425 -12.03 -11.51 7.30
N SER A 426 -11.15 -10.52 7.49
CA SER A 426 -10.40 -10.37 8.74
C SER A 426 -11.31 -10.25 9.98
N ARG A 427 -12.52 -9.69 9.82
CA ARG A 427 -13.51 -9.56 10.91
C ARG A 427 -14.11 -10.92 11.27
N ASP A 428 -14.34 -11.77 10.29
CA ASP A 428 -14.88 -13.12 10.53
C ASP A 428 -13.85 -13.97 11.28
N VAL A 429 -12.59 -13.91 10.87
CA VAL A 429 -11.47 -14.57 11.56
C VAL A 429 -11.29 -14.02 12.97
N GLU A 430 -11.39 -12.70 13.17
CA GLU A 430 -11.34 -12.07 14.49
C GLU A 430 -12.48 -12.59 15.40
N GLN A 431 -13.70 -12.73 14.85
CA GLN A 431 -14.85 -13.23 15.60
C GLN A 431 -14.68 -14.70 15.99
N ILE A 432 -14.22 -15.55 15.04
CA ILE A 432 -13.89 -16.96 15.31
C ILE A 432 -12.82 -17.06 16.41
N ARG A 433 -11.82 -16.18 16.37
CA ARG A 433 -10.80 -16.09 17.41
C ARG A 433 -11.38 -15.68 18.76
N LYS A 434 -12.28 -14.69 18.83
CA LYS A 434 -12.92 -14.28 20.08
C LYS A 434 -13.73 -15.41 20.70
N VAL A 435 -14.51 -16.14 19.91
CA VAL A 435 -15.27 -17.32 20.38
C VAL A 435 -14.32 -18.39 20.92
N ALA A 436 -13.20 -18.66 20.22
CA ALA A 436 -12.19 -19.59 20.71
C ALA A 436 -11.48 -19.11 22.00
N GLN A 437 -11.37 -17.79 22.20
CA GLN A 437 -10.84 -17.18 23.43
C GLN A 437 -11.84 -17.23 24.59
N GLU A 438 -13.13 -17.04 24.32
CA GLU A 438 -14.21 -17.12 25.32
C GLU A 438 -14.44 -18.56 25.78
N GLY A 439 -14.21 -19.55 24.90
CA GLY A 439 -14.17 -20.97 25.25
C GLY A 439 -13.02 -21.38 26.18
N ARG A 440 -12.00 -20.53 26.36
CA ARG A 440 -11.08 -20.63 27.50
C ARG A 440 -11.74 -19.91 28.67
N THR A 441 -12.25 -20.67 29.65
CA THR A 441 -12.65 -20.11 30.96
C THR A 441 -11.56 -19.16 31.44
N ARG A 442 -11.85 -17.86 31.43
CA ARG A 442 -10.99 -16.84 31.99
C ARG A 442 -10.73 -17.28 33.44
N LYS A 443 -9.50 -17.69 33.78
CA LYS A 443 -9.16 -17.88 35.20
C LYS A 443 -9.47 -16.54 35.88
N VAL A 444 -10.51 -16.53 36.71
CA VAL A 444 -10.87 -15.35 37.49
C VAL A 444 -9.60 -14.96 38.24
N LYS A 445 -9.15 -13.71 38.05
CA LYS A 445 -7.98 -13.23 38.80
C LYS A 445 -8.42 -13.17 40.26
N GLU A 446 -7.87 -14.07 41.08
CA GLU A 446 -8.09 -14.05 42.52
C GLU A 446 -7.62 -12.72 43.09
N VAL A 447 -8.51 -12.00 43.76
CA VAL A 447 -8.18 -10.74 44.43
C VAL A 447 -7.57 -11.06 45.79
N SER A 448 -6.30 -10.67 46.00
CA SER A 448 -5.62 -10.89 47.27
C SER A 448 -5.67 -9.67 48.20
N ARG A 449 -5.97 -9.88 49.49
CA ARG A 449 -5.76 -8.92 50.59
C ARG A 449 -4.50 -9.30 51.35
N GLN A 450 -3.72 -8.30 51.77
CA GLN A 450 -2.46 -8.51 52.49
C GLN A 450 -2.49 -7.77 53.83
N TYR A 451 -2.25 -8.52 54.91
CA TYR A 451 -2.16 -8.05 56.27
C TYR A 451 -0.70 -8.11 56.73
N LYS A 452 -0.18 -7.05 57.34
CA LYS A 452 1.18 -7.01 57.88
C LYS A 452 1.16 -7.46 59.35
N ILE A 453 2.03 -8.40 59.70
CA ILE A 453 2.23 -8.89 61.07
C ILE A 453 3.36 -8.07 61.69
N ARG A 454 3.11 -7.47 62.85
CA ARG A 454 4.12 -6.71 63.60
C ARG A 454 4.33 -7.26 65.00
N SER A 455 5.53 -7.08 65.55
CA SER A 455 5.82 -7.38 66.96
C SER A 455 5.18 -6.33 67.88
N ALA A 456 5.18 -6.59 69.19
CA ALA A 456 4.76 -5.63 70.21
C ALA A 456 5.60 -4.33 70.19
N GLU A 457 6.83 -4.40 69.67
CA GLU A 457 7.78 -3.30 69.53
C GLU A 457 7.65 -2.59 68.15
N GLY A 458 6.77 -3.09 67.27
CA GLY A 458 6.44 -2.47 65.98
C GLY A 458 7.15 -3.07 64.75
N ASP A 459 8.11 -3.97 64.96
CA ASP A 459 8.90 -4.60 63.89
C ASP A 459 8.05 -5.48 62.98
N LEU A 460 8.30 -5.44 61.68
CA LEU A 460 7.59 -6.26 60.70
C LEU A 460 8.08 -7.72 60.77
N LEU A 461 7.24 -8.61 61.30
CA LEU A 461 7.53 -10.03 61.45
C LEU A 461 7.16 -10.84 60.20
N GLY A 462 6.21 -10.36 59.40
CA GLY A 462 5.71 -11.11 58.25
C GLY A 462 4.42 -10.55 57.67
N THR A 463 3.76 -11.36 56.83
CA THR A 463 2.49 -11.01 56.21
C THR A 463 1.55 -12.21 56.12
N ILE A 464 0.25 -11.95 56.23
CA ILE A 464 -0.81 -12.90 55.89
C ILE A 464 -1.42 -12.41 54.59
N LYS A 465 -1.46 -13.28 53.57
CA LYS A 465 -2.20 -13.03 52.33
C LYS A 465 -3.43 -13.92 52.31
N GLU A 466 -4.57 -13.32 52.03
CA GLU A 466 -5.86 -13.97 51.85
C GLU A 466 -6.32 -13.71 50.42
N TRP A 467 -6.78 -14.75 49.74
CA TRP A 467 -7.41 -14.64 48.43
C TRP A 467 -8.91 -14.89 48.57
N ASP A 468 -9.70 -14.26 47.72
CA ASP A 468 -11.15 -14.47 47.59
C ASP A 468 -11.54 -15.93 47.29
N SER A 469 -10.62 -16.76 46.79
CA SER A 469 -10.78 -18.20 46.66
C SER A 469 -10.76 -18.98 47.98
N GLY A 470 -10.53 -18.31 49.11
CA GLY A 470 -10.37 -18.94 50.42
C GLY A 470 -8.96 -19.46 50.68
N ARG A 471 -8.03 -19.29 49.73
CA ARG A 471 -6.61 -19.55 49.97
C ARG A 471 -6.09 -18.56 51.01
N VAL A 472 -5.26 -19.04 51.93
CA VAL A 472 -4.53 -18.21 52.91
C VAL A 472 -3.06 -18.61 52.92
N MET A 473 -2.16 -17.64 52.97
CA MET A 473 -0.71 -17.85 53.05
C MET A 473 -0.16 -16.99 54.18
N LEU A 474 0.41 -17.65 55.18
CA LEU A 474 1.16 -17.04 56.26
C LEU A 474 2.65 -17.11 55.92
N ASP A 475 3.29 -15.95 55.79
CA ASP A 475 4.74 -15.83 55.61
C ASP A 475 5.29 -15.00 56.77
N VAL A 476 5.99 -15.66 57.70
CA VAL A 476 6.48 -15.05 58.94
C VAL A 476 7.88 -15.53 59.28
N LYS A 477 8.75 -14.60 59.68
CA LYS A 477 10.13 -14.88 60.06
C LYS A 477 10.31 -14.63 61.55
N LEU A 478 10.54 -15.70 62.31
CA LEU A 478 10.76 -15.66 63.75
C LEU A 478 12.21 -16.05 64.07
N VAL A 479 12.96 -15.13 64.67
CA VAL A 479 14.38 -15.33 65.04
C VAL A 479 14.50 -16.20 66.28
N ASP A 480 13.58 -16.04 67.25
CA ASP A 480 13.54 -16.85 68.46
C ASP A 480 13.06 -18.29 68.18
N ARG A 481 13.75 -19.26 68.78
CA ARG A 481 13.48 -20.69 68.59
C ARG A 481 12.20 -21.12 69.29
N GLY A 482 11.95 -20.63 70.51
CA GLY A 482 10.74 -20.99 71.27
C GLY A 482 9.47 -20.48 70.58
N ALA A 483 9.50 -19.26 70.07
CA ALA A 483 8.41 -18.67 69.29
C ALA A 483 8.14 -19.45 67.98
N ARG A 484 9.18 -19.95 67.30
CA ARG A 484 9.02 -20.84 66.13
C ARG A 484 8.31 -22.13 66.49
N GLU A 485 8.79 -22.83 67.51
CA GLU A 485 8.25 -24.12 67.94
C GLU A 485 6.78 -23.96 68.40
N SER A 486 6.48 -22.91 69.15
CA SER A 486 5.12 -22.57 69.60
C SER A 486 4.15 -22.27 68.45
N LEU A 487 4.57 -21.46 67.46
CA LEU A 487 3.72 -21.16 66.29
C LEU A 487 3.45 -22.40 65.46
N VAL A 488 4.49 -23.21 65.22
CA VAL A 488 4.34 -24.47 64.48
C VAL A 488 3.38 -25.39 65.22
N GLU A 489 3.52 -25.57 66.53
CA GLU A 489 2.64 -26.43 67.31
C GLU A 489 1.18 -25.95 67.30
N ALA A 490 0.96 -24.62 67.37
CA ALA A 490 -0.38 -24.04 67.23
C ALA A 490 -0.99 -24.32 65.86
N LEU A 491 -0.21 -24.22 64.77
CA LEU A 491 -0.68 -24.56 63.41
C LEU A 491 -0.96 -26.07 63.26
N LYS A 492 -0.12 -26.92 63.85
CA LYS A 492 -0.32 -28.38 63.85
C LYS A 492 -1.60 -28.78 64.56
N SER A 493 -1.83 -28.24 65.75
CA SER A 493 -3.05 -28.45 66.54
C SER A 493 -4.31 -27.95 65.80
N ARG A 494 -4.19 -26.82 65.08
CA ARG A 494 -5.30 -26.20 64.35
C ARG A 494 -5.69 -26.96 63.09
N PHE A 495 -4.72 -27.48 62.32
CA PHE A 495 -4.97 -27.99 60.97
C PHE A 495 -4.88 -29.51 60.82
N GLY A 496 -4.43 -30.24 61.86
CA GLY A 496 -4.29 -31.70 61.81
C GLY A 496 -3.21 -32.12 60.82
N LEU A 497 -2.05 -32.57 61.31
CA LEU A 497 -1.01 -33.07 60.42
C LEU A 497 -1.31 -34.51 59.98
N ASP A 498 -1.19 -34.76 58.68
CA ASP A 498 -0.98 -36.09 58.16
C ASP A 498 0.48 -36.50 58.41
N VAL A 499 0.68 -37.46 59.33
CA VAL A 499 2.02 -37.88 59.79
C VAL A 499 2.71 -38.78 58.74
N ALA A 500 2.05 -39.09 57.63
CA ALA A 500 2.58 -39.97 56.58
C ALA A 500 3.66 -39.34 55.66
N LEU A 501 3.98 -38.04 55.81
CA LEU A 501 4.84 -37.29 54.88
C LEU A 501 6.05 -36.59 55.54
N LEU A 502 6.45 -37.01 56.76
CA LEU A 502 7.70 -36.55 57.39
C LEU A 502 8.87 -37.49 57.11
#